data_AF-A0A8H3X6I4-F1
#
_entry.id   AF-A0A8H3X6I4-F1
#
_cell.length_a   1.000
_cell.length_b   1.000
_cell.length_c   1.000
_cell.angle_alpha   90.00
_cell.angle_beta   90.00
_cell.angle_gamma   90.00
#
_symmetry.space_group_name_H-M   'P 1'
#
loop_
_entity.id
_entity.type
_entity.pdbx_description
1 polymer ?
#
loop_
_entity_poly.entity_id
_entity_poly.type
_entity_poly.pdbx_seq_one_letter_code
_entity_poly.pdbx_strand_id
1 'polypeptide(L)'
;MRNANAPAAATKLEALQDFIPELKDHNLSEFSICVNYYNQVVCADYFYQHLLGSFNKKSQLDNSSNIDEPIVDNVSYHLLEFQRVAKNNIYIITDLQQQIKNQKEDILKLNKQVKEYHQVIAQLRKLYQEQCEANKQLTEQWDSRYSNQQKRIQTIINIVLIERELLYNDIEALIKNNNRFSLENLLNYTLQLWLSQHNPVIVKFIETLTSNNFNTNTKNTEKLFKRAMAIDSLYRSRHEKYVSEVGLMASAIKYSIA
;
A
#
# COMPACT_ATOMS: atom_id res chain seq x y z
N MET A 1 -21.00 14.98 -33.06
CA MET A 1 -20.50 14.52 -31.75
C MET A 1 -19.50 13.38 -31.98
N ARG A 2 -18.19 13.64 -31.86
CA ARG A 2 -17.16 12.60 -31.86
C ARG A 2 -16.77 12.36 -30.40
N ASN A 3 -17.50 11.48 -29.71
CA ASN A 3 -17.18 11.11 -28.34
C ASN A 3 -16.13 10.00 -28.32
N ALA A 4 -15.13 10.12 -27.45
CA ALA A 4 -14.13 9.08 -27.18
C ALA A 4 -14.75 7.78 -26.62
N ASN A 5 -16.01 7.82 -26.19
CA ASN A 5 -16.83 6.67 -25.78
C ASN A 5 -17.66 6.08 -26.94
N ALA A 6 -17.27 6.31 -28.20
CA ALA A 6 -17.94 5.67 -29.32
C ALA A 6 -17.67 4.15 -29.29
N PRO A 7 -18.64 3.30 -29.65
CA PRO A 7 -18.48 1.84 -29.66
C PRO A 7 -17.24 1.37 -30.44
N ALA A 8 -16.86 2.12 -31.48
CA ALA A 8 -15.68 1.86 -32.31
C ALA A 8 -14.33 2.00 -31.58
N ALA A 9 -14.26 2.77 -30.48
CA ALA A 9 -13.04 2.91 -29.67
C ALA A 9 -12.84 1.69 -28.77
N ALA A 10 -13.92 1.10 -28.25
CA ALA A 10 -13.88 -0.12 -27.44
C ALA A 10 -13.39 -1.32 -28.26
N THR A 11 -13.85 -1.46 -29.51
CA THR A 11 -13.47 -2.58 -30.39
C THR A 11 -11.99 -2.57 -30.77
N LYS A 12 -11.36 -1.39 -30.87
CA LYS A 12 -9.92 -1.26 -31.12
C LYS A 12 -9.07 -1.55 -29.89
N LEU A 13 -9.63 -1.38 -28.69
CA LEU A 13 -8.95 -1.64 -27.42
C LEU A 13 -8.87 -3.13 -27.11
N GLU A 14 -9.92 -3.90 -27.42
CA GLU A 14 -9.91 -5.36 -27.35
C GLU A 14 -8.81 -5.96 -28.25
N ALA A 15 -8.61 -5.41 -29.44
CA ALA A 15 -7.58 -5.87 -30.37
C ALA A 15 -6.13 -5.60 -29.90
N LEU A 16 -5.92 -4.65 -28.97
CA LEU A 16 -4.60 -4.29 -28.43
C LEU A 16 -4.28 -5.05 -27.12
N GLN A 17 -5.25 -5.75 -26.57
CA GLN A 17 -5.17 -6.43 -25.28
C GLN A 17 -4.23 -7.63 -25.29
N ASP A 18 -3.99 -8.23 -26.46
CA ASP A 18 -3.03 -9.32 -26.64
C ASP A 18 -1.57 -8.86 -26.60
N PHE A 19 -1.31 -7.57 -26.84
CA PHE A 19 0.04 -7.02 -26.93
C PHE A 19 0.46 -6.22 -25.69
N ILE A 20 -0.50 -5.74 -24.88
CA ILE A 20 -0.25 -4.93 -23.69
C ILE A 20 -1.17 -5.46 -22.56
N PRO A 21 -0.71 -6.42 -21.75
CA PRO A 21 -1.52 -7.08 -20.74
C PRO A 21 -1.94 -6.16 -19.59
N GLU A 22 -1.27 -5.01 -19.40
CA GLU A 22 -1.62 -4.02 -18.37
C GLU A 22 -2.96 -3.30 -18.63
N LEU A 23 -3.55 -3.44 -19.83
CA LEU A 23 -4.85 -2.88 -20.18
C LEU A 23 -6.05 -3.69 -19.69
N LYS A 24 -5.83 -4.86 -19.06
CA LYS A 24 -6.90 -5.79 -18.68
C LYS A 24 -7.59 -5.44 -17.36
N ASP A 25 -6.89 -4.74 -16.47
CA ASP A 25 -7.34 -4.53 -15.08
C ASP A 25 -7.82 -3.09 -14.80
N HIS A 26 -7.85 -2.22 -15.79
CA HIS A 26 -8.07 -0.78 -15.57
C HIS A 26 -9.22 -0.22 -16.42
N ASN A 27 -10.14 0.46 -15.76
CA ASN A 27 -11.37 1.00 -16.34
C ASN A 27 -11.04 2.27 -17.13
N LEU A 28 -11.59 2.45 -18.34
CA LEU A 28 -11.34 3.60 -19.23
C LEU A 28 -11.60 4.98 -18.59
N SER A 29 -12.33 5.02 -17.48
CA SER A 29 -12.55 6.21 -16.66
C SER A 29 -11.28 6.71 -15.94
N GLU A 30 -10.31 5.85 -15.67
CA GLU A 30 -9.10 6.22 -14.91
C GLU A 30 -8.01 6.83 -15.79
N PHE A 31 -7.98 6.53 -17.09
CA PHE A 31 -6.92 6.99 -18.00
C PHE A 31 -7.26 8.23 -18.82
N SER A 32 -8.43 8.84 -18.61
CA SER A 32 -8.91 9.88 -19.50
C SER A 32 -8.48 11.29 -19.09
N ILE A 33 -7.16 11.51 -19.08
CA ILE A 33 -6.57 12.84 -19.13
C ILE A 33 -7.10 13.59 -20.37
N CYS A 34 -7.37 12.85 -21.46
CA CYS A 34 -7.96 13.38 -22.69
C CYS A 34 -9.42 13.82 -22.53
N VAL A 35 -10.25 13.18 -21.70
CA VAL A 35 -11.65 13.62 -21.46
C VAL A 35 -11.69 14.92 -20.66
N ASN A 36 -10.82 15.06 -19.64
CA ASN A 36 -10.76 16.30 -18.87
C ASN A 36 -10.30 17.48 -19.73
N TYR A 37 -9.33 17.26 -20.62
CA TYR A 37 -8.84 18.30 -21.52
C TYR A 37 -9.83 18.62 -22.66
N TYR A 38 -10.48 17.61 -23.25
CA TYR A 38 -11.46 17.79 -24.32
C TYR A 38 -12.73 18.50 -23.82
N ASN A 39 -13.21 18.17 -22.61
CA ASN A 39 -14.36 18.84 -22.01
C ASN A 39 -14.03 20.29 -21.59
N GLN A 40 -12.78 20.60 -21.21
CA GLN A 40 -12.36 21.97 -20.95
C GLN A 40 -12.34 22.84 -22.22
N VAL A 41 -11.94 22.28 -23.37
CA VAL A 41 -11.95 22.99 -24.65
C VAL A 41 -13.38 23.25 -25.14
N VAL A 42 -14.31 22.32 -24.94
CA VAL A 42 -15.73 22.50 -25.30
C VAL A 42 -16.44 23.48 -24.35
N CYS A 43 -16.11 23.49 -23.06
CA CYS A 43 -16.63 24.49 -22.11
C CYS A 43 -16.10 25.91 -22.39
N ALA A 44 -14.86 26.04 -22.89
CA ALA A 44 -14.31 27.32 -23.31
C ALA A 44 -15.08 27.91 -24.52
N ASP A 45 -15.60 27.05 -25.41
CA ASP A 45 -16.40 27.47 -26.57
C ASP A 45 -17.77 28.06 -26.17
N TYR A 46 -18.38 27.54 -25.10
CA TYR A 46 -19.62 28.09 -24.52
C TYR A 46 -19.40 29.49 -23.90
N PHE A 47 -18.24 29.69 -23.27
CA PHE A 47 -17.83 30.98 -22.72
C PHE A 47 -17.56 32.03 -23.81
N TYR A 48 -16.96 31.61 -24.93
CA TYR A 48 -16.75 32.46 -26.11
C TYR A 48 -18.06 32.85 -26.81
N GLN A 49 -19.04 31.94 -26.91
CA GLN A 49 -20.36 32.29 -27.44
C GLN A 49 -21.14 33.25 -26.52
N HIS A 50 -20.95 33.15 -25.20
CA HIS A 50 -21.55 34.10 -24.25
C HIS A 50 -20.92 35.51 -24.33
N LEU A 51 -19.62 35.59 -24.66
CA LEU A 51 -18.91 36.85 -24.93
C LEU A 51 -19.31 37.47 -26.28
N LEU A 52 -19.55 36.66 -27.31
CA LEU A 52 -20.01 37.14 -28.63
C LEU A 52 -21.50 37.51 -28.65
N GLY A 53 -22.33 36.94 -27.78
CA GLY A 53 -23.77 37.20 -27.69
C GLY A 53 -24.16 38.49 -26.94
N SER A 54 -23.23 39.17 -26.26
CA SER A 54 -23.55 40.34 -25.43
C SER A 54 -23.55 41.69 -26.16
N PHE A 55 -23.37 41.71 -27.49
CA PHE A 55 -23.38 42.93 -28.31
C PHE A 55 -24.55 43.02 -29.28
N ASN A 56 -25.75 42.57 -28.91
CA ASN A 56 -26.96 42.88 -29.66
C ASN A 56 -28.17 43.14 -28.75
N LYS A 57 -28.24 44.36 -28.22
CA LYS A 57 -29.52 45.06 -28.03
C LYS A 57 -29.43 46.45 -28.66
N LYS A 58 -29.57 46.48 -29.99
CA LYS A 58 -30.20 47.61 -30.66
C LYS A 58 -31.65 47.65 -30.17
N SER A 59 -31.98 48.58 -29.27
CA SER A 59 -33.35 49.07 -29.18
C SER A 59 -33.55 50.07 -30.31
N GLN A 60 -34.32 49.68 -31.32
CA GLN A 60 -34.97 50.60 -32.23
C GLN A 60 -35.71 51.67 -31.42
N LEU A 61 -35.53 52.93 -31.80
CA LEU A 61 -36.43 54.02 -31.47
C LEU A 61 -36.65 54.79 -32.77
N ASP A 62 -37.76 54.48 -33.44
CA ASP A 62 -38.31 55.33 -34.48
C ASP A 62 -39.51 56.10 -33.92
N ASN A 63 -39.49 57.38 -34.30
CA ASN A 63 -40.61 58.31 -34.49
C ASN A 63 -41.13 59.16 -33.32
N SER A 64 -40.57 60.38 -33.33
CA SER A 64 -41.27 61.67 -33.50
C SER A 64 -42.24 62.15 -32.42
N SER A 65 -41.92 63.30 -31.81
CA SER A 65 -42.53 64.60 -32.17
C SER A 65 -42.04 65.68 -31.21
N ASN A 66 -41.56 66.81 -31.77
CA ASN A 66 -41.41 68.07 -31.06
C ASN A 66 -42.76 68.51 -30.50
N ILE A 67 -42.84 68.79 -29.19
CA ILE A 67 -43.76 69.77 -28.61
C ILE A 67 -43.04 70.46 -27.45
N ASP A 68 -43.00 71.78 -27.52
CA ASP A 68 -42.42 72.71 -26.56
C ASP A 68 -43.19 72.76 -25.21
N GLU A 69 -42.48 73.25 -24.18
CA GLU A 69 -42.92 73.77 -22.86
C GLU A 69 -43.27 72.78 -21.72
N PRO A 70 -43.17 73.15 -20.41
CA PRO A 70 -42.53 74.32 -19.78
C PRO A 70 -41.45 73.94 -18.73
N ILE A 71 -40.56 74.89 -18.41
CA ILE A 71 -39.52 74.76 -17.37
C ILE A 71 -40.15 74.98 -15.98
N VAL A 72 -40.75 73.95 -15.39
CA VAL A 72 -41.05 73.87 -13.95
C VAL A 72 -40.89 72.40 -13.50
N ASP A 73 -40.15 72.16 -12.41
CA ASP A 73 -39.90 70.86 -11.72
C ASP A 73 -38.71 69.93 -12.12
N ASN A 74 -37.75 70.38 -12.94
CA ASN A 74 -36.55 69.55 -13.24
C ASN A 74 -35.62 69.32 -12.03
N VAL A 75 -35.55 70.28 -11.09
CA VAL A 75 -34.64 70.22 -9.93
C VAL A 75 -35.11 69.21 -8.88
N SER A 76 -36.43 69.05 -8.70
CA SER A 76 -37.01 68.15 -7.69
C SER A 76 -36.80 66.67 -8.03
N TYR A 77 -36.99 66.29 -9.30
CA TYR A 77 -36.75 64.93 -9.79
C TYR A 77 -35.26 64.56 -9.72
N HIS A 78 -34.37 65.46 -10.14
CA HIS A 78 -32.93 65.25 -10.04
C HIS A 78 -32.44 65.11 -8.59
N LEU A 79 -33.00 65.86 -7.65
CA LEU A 79 -32.67 65.75 -6.23
C LEU A 79 -33.12 64.41 -5.63
N LEU A 80 -34.33 63.95 -5.96
CA LEU A 80 -34.85 62.65 -5.52
C LEU A 80 -34.04 61.48 -6.11
N GLU A 81 -33.67 61.58 -7.38
CA GLU A 81 -32.86 60.57 -8.06
C GLU A 81 -31.43 60.52 -7.49
N PHE A 82 -30.83 61.68 -7.20
CA PHE A 82 -29.55 61.76 -6.50
C PHE A 82 -29.61 61.14 -5.11
N GLN A 83 -30.67 61.40 -4.34
CA GLN A 83 -30.87 60.78 -3.02
C GLN A 83 -31.05 59.25 -3.11
N ARG A 84 -31.75 58.76 -4.14
CA ARG A 84 -31.93 57.32 -4.40
C ARG A 84 -30.60 56.64 -4.69
N VAL A 85 -29.81 57.22 -5.58
CA VAL A 85 -28.47 56.72 -5.94
C VAL A 85 -27.53 56.80 -4.73
N ALA A 86 -27.55 57.89 -3.97
CA ALA A 86 -26.73 58.03 -2.76
C ALA A 86 -27.06 56.95 -1.72
N LYS A 87 -28.35 56.67 -1.47
CA LYS A 87 -28.77 55.60 -0.56
C LYS A 87 -28.33 54.22 -1.05
N ASN A 88 -28.46 53.95 -2.35
CA ASN A 88 -28.02 52.68 -2.93
C ASN A 88 -26.50 52.50 -2.82
N ASN A 89 -25.74 53.57 -3.09
CA ASN A 89 -24.28 53.55 -2.96
C ASN A 89 -23.85 53.34 -1.50
N ILE A 90 -24.51 53.96 -0.53
CA ILE A 90 -24.25 53.74 0.91
C ILE A 90 -24.50 52.27 1.28
N TYR A 91 -25.59 51.67 0.78
CA TYR A 91 -25.88 50.26 1.00
C TYR A 91 -24.78 49.36 0.43
N ILE A 92 -24.39 49.57 -0.83
CA ILE A 92 -23.31 48.82 -1.50
C ILE A 92 -21.98 48.96 -0.76
N ILE A 93 -21.63 50.18 -0.32
CA ILE A 93 -20.40 50.42 0.45
C ILE A 93 -20.42 49.64 1.77
N THR A 94 -21.57 49.63 2.46
CA THR A 94 -21.71 48.91 3.72
C THR A 94 -21.59 47.39 3.53
N ASP A 95 -22.19 46.85 2.48
CA ASP A 95 -22.08 45.43 2.13
C ASP A 95 -20.64 45.04 1.79
N LEU A 96 -19.96 45.83 0.94
CA LEU A 96 -18.55 45.62 0.61
C LEU A 96 -17.64 45.69 1.84
N GLN A 97 -17.90 46.61 2.77
CA GLN A 97 -17.17 46.69 4.03
C GLN A 97 -17.35 45.42 4.87
N GLN A 98 -18.56 44.86 4.93
CA GLN A 98 -18.82 43.61 5.63
C GLN A 98 -18.14 42.42 4.95
N GLN A 99 -18.16 42.36 3.61
CA GLN A 99 -17.45 41.32 2.85
C GLN A 99 -15.94 41.36 3.10
N ILE A 100 -15.33 42.56 3.09
CA ILE A 100 -13.90 42.74 3.39
C ILE A 100 -13.58 42.24 4.81
N LYS A 101 -14.46 42.52 5.78
CA LYS A 101 -14.28 42.06 7.17
C LYS A 101 -14.30 40.53 7.24
N ASN A 102 -15.28 39.89 6.60
CA ASN A 102 -15.40 38.43 6.57
C ASN A 102 -14.17 37.79 5.89
N GLN A 103 -13.75 38.32 4.74
CA GLN A 103 -12.55 37.84 4.04
C GLN A 103 -11.30 37.96 4.90
N LYS A 104 -11.16 39.04 5.67
CA LYS A 104 -10.04 39.22 6.60
C LYS A 104 -10.02 38.14 7.69
N GLU A 105 -11.17 37.77 8.23
CA GLU A 105 -11.29 36.70 9.22
C GLU A 105 -10.92 35.33 8.63
N ASP A 106 -11.36 35.05 7.40
CA ASP A 106 -11.03 33.81 6.70
C ASP A 106 -9.54 33.70 6.38
N ILE A 107 -8.91 34.80 5.95
CA ILE A 107 -7.45 34.87 5.75
C ILE A 107 -6.70 34.58 7.07
N LEU A 108 -7.18 35.09 8.21
CA LEU A 108 -6.56 34.79 9.50
C LEU A 108 -6.67 33.31 9.88
N LYS A 109 -7.84 32.69 9.65
CA LYS A 109 -8.05 31.25 9.89
C LYS A 109 -7.15 30.40 9.00
N LEU A 110 -7.11 30.69 7.70
CA LEU A 110 -6.27 29.99 6.73
C LEU A 110 -4.78 30.11 7.09
N ASN A 111 -4.32 31.31 7.47
CA ASN A 111 -2.94 31.51 7.90
C ASN A 111 -2.58 30.69 9.14
N LYS A 112 -3.52 30.52 10.08
CA LYS A 112 -3.31 29.66 11.24
C LYS A 112 -3.15 28.19 10.81
N GLN A 113 -4.05 27.69 9.97
CA GLN A 113 -3.99 26.32 9.45
C GLN A 113 -2.69 26.05 8.68
N VAL A 114 -2.27 26.98 7.81
CA VAL A 114 -1.02 26.84 7.06
C VAL A 114 0.19 26.72 7.99
N LYS A 115 0.23 27.49 9.08
CA LYS A 115 1.29 27.37 10.08
C LYS A 115 1.29 26.01 10.78
N GLU A 116 0.11 25.51 11.15
CA GLU A 116 -0.04 24.18 11.74
C GLU A 116 0.43 23.08 10.78
N TYR A 117 0.00 23.11 9.51
CA TYR A 117 0.47 22.17 8.50
C TYR A 117 1.99 22.24 8.28
N HIS A 118 2.57 23.45 8.30
CA HIS A 118 4.02 23.61 8.16
C HIS A 118 4.78 22.94 9.31
N GLN A 119 4.29 23.06 10.55
CA GLN A 119 4.86 22.39 11.71
C GLN A 119 4.76 20.86 11.59
N VAL A 120 3.61 20.35 11.17
CA VAL A 120 3.39 18.92 10.95
C VAL A 120 4.35 18.40 9.88
N ILE A 121 4.49 19.08 8.75
CA ILE A 121 5.43 18.70 7.68
C ILE A 121 6.87 18.69 8.18
N ALA A 122 7.27 19.68 9.00
CA ALA A 122 8.61 19.71 9.59
C ALA A 122 8.87 18.50 10.51
N GLN A 123 7.88 18.12 11.33
CA GLN A 123 7.96 16.93 12.18
C GLN A 123 8.04 15.64 11.36
N LEU A 124 7.19 15.49 10.33
CA LEU A 124 7.23 14.34 9.43
C LEU A 124 8.59 14.19 8.74
N ARG A 125 9.17 15.30 8.27
CA ARG A 125 10.51 15.28 7.65
C ARG A 125 11.58 14.81 8.62
N LYS A 126 11.53 15.25 9.87
CA LYS A 126 12.46 14.82 10.91
C LYS A 126 12.35 13.31 11.16
N LEU A 127 11.12 12.81 11.38
CA LEU A 127 10.88 11.37 11.59
C LEU A 127 11.31 10.53 10.39
N TYR A 128 11.03 11.01 9.17
CA TYR A 128 11.46 10.34 7.95
C TYR A 128 12.98 10.25 7.86
N GLN A 129 13.70 11.33 8.20
CA GLN A 129 15.15 11.34 8.19
C GLN A 129 15.73 10.35 9.23
N GLU A 130 15.20 10.34 10.45
CA GLU A 130 15.58 9.37 11.48
C GLU A 130 15.38 7.93 11.00
N GLN A 131 14.25 7.65 10.34
CA GLN A 131 13.98 6.33 9.77
C GLN A 131 14.96 5.97 8.63
N CYS A 132 15.31 6.93 7.76
CA CYS A 132 16.30 6.71 6.70
C CYS A 132 17.68 6.37 7.28
N GLU A 133 18.11 7.05 8.33
CA GLU A 133 19.38 6.77 9.01
C GLU A 133 19.36 5.39 9.65
N ALA A 134 18.28 5.02 10.35
CA ALA A 134 18.12 3.68 10.92
C ALA A 134 18.14 2.59 9.84
N ASN A 135 17.42 2.79 8.73
CA ASN A 135 17.41 1.84 7.62
C ASN A 135 18.80 1.69 6.99
N LYS A 136 19.55 2.79 6.84
CA LYS A 136 20.92 2.75 6.33
C LYS A 136 21.83 1.90 7.23
N GLN A 137 21.74 2.09 8.55
CA GLN A 137 22.49 1.28 9.52
C GLN A 137 22.13 -0.21 9.42
N LEU A 138 20.83 -0.54 9.28
CA LEU A 138 20.39 -1.92 9.12
C LEU A 138 20.93 -2.54 7.82
N THR A 139 20.91 -1.80 6.72
CA THR A 139 21.48 -2.25 5.44
C THR A 139 22.98 -2.52 5.57
N GLU A 140 23.73 -1.59 6.17
CA GLU A 140 25.18 -1.77 6.40
C GLU A 140 25.47 -2.97 7.31
N GLN A 141 24.67 -3.17 8.36
CA GLN A 141 24.79 -4.35 9.22
C GLN A 141 24.51 -5.64 8.46
N TRP A 142 23.46 -5.65 7.65
CA TRP A 142 23.07 -6.80 6.82
C TRP A 142 24.18 -7.17 5.84
N ASP A 143 24.69 -6.20 5.10
CA ASP A 143 25.75 -6.38 4.12
C ASP A 143 27.06 -6.82 4.78
N SER A 144 27.36 -6.30 5.99
CA SER A 144 28.55 -6.68 6.73
C SER A 144 28.45 -8.03 7.47
N ARG A 145 27.25 -8.60 7.61
CA ARG A 145 26.97 -9.78 8.44
C ARG A 145 27.83 -10.98 8.05
N TYR A 146 28.07 -11.14 6.76
CA TYR A 146 28.83 -12.26 6.18
C TYR A 146 30.03 -11.80 5.35
N SER A 147 30.44 -10.52 5.48
CA SER A 147 31.46 -9.91 4.63
C SER A 147 32.84 -10.54 4.75
N ASN A 148 33.14 -11.21 5.86
CA ASN A 148 34.40 -11.93 6.04
C ASN A 148 34.15 -13.39 6.46
N GLN A 149 35.18 -14.22 6.26
CA GLN A 149 35.10 -15.65 6.55
C GLN A 149 34.92 -15.91 8.06
N GLN A 150 35.55 -15.12 8.92
CA GLN A 150 35.46 -15.29 10.38
C GLN A 150 34.04 -15.07 10.90
N LYS A 151 33.33 -14.04 10.44
CA LYS A 151 31.93 -13.77 10.77
C LYS A 151 31.00 -14.89 10.30
N ARG A 152 31.24 -15.42 9.10
CA ARG A 152 30.52 -16.59 8.57
C ARG A 152 30.71 -17.82 9.47
N ILE A 153 31.96 -18.13 9.81
CA ILE A 153 32.30 -19.25 10.70
C ILE A 153 31.67 -19.04 12.09
N GLN A 154 31.78 -17.86 12.68
CA GLN A 154 31.20 -17.58 14.00
C GLN A 154 29.69 -17.73 14.00
N THR A 155 29.01 -17.27 12.95
CA THR A 155 27.55 -17.44 12.84
C THR A 155 27.18 -18.92 12.72
N ILE A 156 27.94 -19.70 11.96
CA ILE A 156 27.76 -21.15 11.87
C ILE A 156 27.93 -21.80 13.25
N ILE A 157 28.97 -21.44 14.00
CA ILE A 157 29.20 -21.96 15.35
C ILE A 157 28.00 -21.65 16.24
N ASN A 158 27.52 -20.41 16.23
CA ASN A 158 26.36 -20.01 17.05
C ASN A 158 25.09 -20.81 16.68
N ILE A 159 24.82 -21.00 15.38
CA ILE A 159 23.71 -21.82 14.92
C ILE A 159 23.84 -23.25 15.45
N VAL A 160 25.01 -23.87 15.31
CA VAL A 160 25.26 -25.25 15.78
C VAL A 160 25.06 -25.35 17.29
N LEU A 161 25.47 -24.35 18.07
CA LEU A 161 25.26 -24.32 19.51
C LEU A 161 23.77 -24.27 19.87
N ILE A 162 23.00 -23.41 19.20
CA ILE A 162 21.54 -23.30 19.40
C ILE A 162 20.82 -24.59 19.00
N GLU A 163 21.15 -25.15 17.83
CA GLU A 163 20.58 -26.42 17.37
C GLU A 163 20.86 -27.56 18.34
N ARG A 164 22.08 -27.59 18.90
CA ARG A 164 22.48 -28.57 19.91
C ARG A 164 21.66 -28.40 21.20
N GLU A 165 21.43 -27.18 21.65
CA GLU A 165 20.61 -26.88 22.82
C GLU A 165 19.15 -27.29 22.62
N LEU A 166 18.54 -26.92 21.48
CA LEU A 166 17.18 -27.32 21.13
C LEU A 166 17.00 -28.84 21.12
N LEU A 167 17.96 -29.55 20.52
CA LEU A 167 17.92 -31.00 20.50
C LEU A 167 18.03 -31.61 21.91
N TYR A 168 18.89 -31.05 22.78
CA TYR A 168 18.99 -31.54 24.15
C TYR A 168 17.70 -31.31 24.93
N ASN A 169 17.08 -30.15 24.77
CA ASN A 169 15.79 -29.85 25.39
C ASN A 169 14.70 -30.83 24.90
N ASP A 170 14.68 -31.15 23.61
CA ASP A 170 13.76 -32.15 23.05
C ASP A 170 13.99 -33.55 23.64
N ILE A 171 15.25 -33.99 23.73
CA ILE A 171 15.62 -35.29 24.32
C ILE A 171 15.24 -35.33 25.81
N GLU A 172 15.52 -34.27 26.54
CA GLU A 172 15.20 -34.17 27.96
C GLU A 172 13.68 -34.21 28.18
N ALA A 173 12.90 -33.51 27.36
CA ALA A 173 11.44 -33.56 27.38
C ALA A 173 10.92 -34.98 27.09
N LEU A 174 11.53 -35.70 26.13
CA LEU A 174 11.18 -37.09 25.82
C LEU A 174 11.48 -38.04 26.99
N ILE A 175 12.63 -37.88 27.65
CA ILE A 175 13.01 -38.72 28.80
C ILE A 175 12.08 -38.44 29.98
N LYS A 176 11.73 -37.19 30.23
CA LYS A 176 10.85 -36.80 31.34
C LYS A 176 9.38 -37.17 31.10
N ASN A 177 8.97 -37.39 29.86
CA ASN A 177 7.59 -37.73 29.53
C ASN A 177 7.26 -39.20 29.83
N ASN A 178 7.10 -39.52 31.12
CA ASN A 178 6.70 -40.85 31.59
C ASN A 178 5.31 -41.27 31.09
N ASN A 179 4.44 -40.31 30.79
CA ASN A 179 3.11 -40.56 30.26
C ASN A 179 3.16 -41.23 28.87
N ARG A 180 4.29 -41.15 28.15
CA ARG A 180 4.49 -41.86 26.88
C ARG A 180 4.29 -43.37 26.99
N PHE A 181 4.54 -43.96 28.17
CA PHE A 181 4.37 -45.39 28.41
C PHE A 181 3.01 -45.74 29.05
N SER A 182 2.11 -44.76 29.24
CA SER A 182 0.76 -45.04 29.74
C SER A 182 -0.05 -45.82 28.69
N LEU A 183 -0.95 -46.69 29.17
CA LEU A 183 -1.78 -47.54 28.30
C LEU A 183 -2.63 -46.70 27.33
N GLU A 184 -3.15 -45.56 27.77
CA GLU A 184 -3.93 -44.65 26.95
C GLU A 184 -3.10 -44.03 25.81
N ASN A 185 -1.85 -43.63 26.08
CA ASN A 185 -0.97 -43.09 25.04
C ASN A 185 -0.41 -44.17 24.10
N LEU A 186 -0.27 -45.40 24.55
CA LEU A 186 0.08 -46.54 23.69
C LEU A 186 -1.06 -46.89 22.73
N LEU A 187 -2.31 -46.83 23.20
CA LEU A 187 -3.49 -47.07 22.38
C LEU A 187 -3.74 -45.94 21.37
N ASN A 188 -3.43 -44.69 21.73
CA ASN A 188 -3.55 -43.52 20.85
C ASN A 188 -2.30 -43.23 20.01
N TYR A 189 -1.29 -44.12 20.05
CA TYR A 189 -0.03 -43.91 19.35
C TYR A 189 -0.23 -43.93 17.83
N THR A 190 0.18 -42.86 17.16
CA THR A 190 0.33 -42.82 15.69
C THR A 190 1.70 -42.28 15.31
N LEU A 191 2.25 -42.80 14.20
CA LEU A 191 3.54 -42.33 13.66
C LEU A 191 3.53 -40.82 13.34
N GLN A 192 2.37 -40.29 12.95
CA GLN A 192 2.18 -38.87 12.70
C GLN A 192 2.32 -38.04 13.99
N LEU A 193 1.65 -38.47 15.07
CA LEU A 193 1.74 -37.84 16.37
C LEU A 193 3.16 -37.91 16.92
N TRP A 194 3.82 -39.06 16.77
CA TRP A 194 5.21 -39.23 17.18
C TRP A 194 6.15 -38.27 16.45
N LEU A 195 6.05 -38.16 15.12
CA LEU A 195 6.84 -37.20 14.33
C LEU A 195 6.56 -35.74 14.73
N SER A 196 5.30 -35.40 15.07
CA SER A 196 4.93 -34.04 15.48
C SER A 196 5.48 -33.62 16.84
N GLN A 197 5.89 -34.58 17.67
CA GLN A 197 6.47 -34.33 19.00
C GLN A 197 7.99 -34.13 18.96
N HIS A 198 8.64 -34.31 17.80
CA HIS A 198 10.08 -34.16 17.62
C HIS A 198 10.45 -32.87 16.92
N ASN A 199 11.75 -32.56 16.92
CA ASN A 199 12.29 -31.37 16.30
C ASN A 199 11.81 -31.21 14.84
N PRO A 200 11.06 -30.14 14.51
CA PRO A 200 10.44 -30.00 13.20
C PRO A 200 11.47 -29.84 12.08
N VAL A 201 12.68 -29.35 12.38
CA VAL A 201 13.77 -29.20 11.41
C VAL A 201 14.28 -30.58 10.99
N ILE A 202 14.55 -31.46 11.95
CA ILE A 202 15.02 -32.83 11.70
C ILE A 202 13.95 -33.63 10.96
N VAL A 203 12.69 -33.53 11.41
CA VAL A 203 11.56 -34.21 10.78
C VAL A 203 11.41 -33.79 9.32
N LYS A 204 11.44 -32.49 9.04
CA LYS A 204 11.28 -31.95 7.68
C LYS A 204 12.47 -32.26 6.78
N PHE A 205 13.67 -32.32 7.34
CA PHE A 205 14.88 -32.72 6.61
C PHE A 205 14.79 -34.20 6.16
N ILE A 206 14.45 -35.12 7.06
CA ILE A 206 14.28 -36.54 6.73
C ILE A 206 13.08 -36.75 5.79
N GLU A 207 12.01 -35.99 5.97
CA GLU A 207 10.90 -35.95 5.03
C GLU A 207 11.36 -35.57 3.62
N THR A 208 12.19 -34.54 3.47
CA THR A 208 12.71 -34.10 2.18
C THR A 208 13.54 -35.21 1.51
N LEU A 209 14.42 -35.88 2.28
CA LEU A 209 15.23 -36.99 1.77
C LEU A 209 14.39 -38.22 1.36
N THR A 210 13.27 -38.46 2.03
CA THR A 210 12.40 -39.63 1.79
C THR A 210 11.25 -39.36 0.81
N SER A 211 11.15 -38.13 0.29
CA SER A 211 10.06 -37.71 -0.61
C SER A 211 10.24 -38.12 -2.07
N ASN A 212 11.40 -38.68 -2.45
CA ASN A 212 11.65 -39.17 -3.80
C ASN A 212 10.90 -40.49 -4.07
N ASN A 213 9.67 -40.41 -4.61
CA ASN A 213 9.12 -41.35 -5.58
C ASN A 213 7.67 -40.98 -5.96
N PHE A 214 7.46 -40.65 -7.23
CA PHE A 214 6.16 -40.63 -7.91
C PHE A 214 5.54 -42.03 -7.84
N ASN A 215 4.63 -42.28 -6.90
CA ASN A 215 3.40 -43.07 -7.09
C ASN A 215 2.75 -43.50 -5.78
N THR A 216 1.42 -43.29 -5.77
CA THR A 216 0.33 -43.97 -5.05
C THR A 216 0.30 -43.96 -3.52
N ASN A 217 -0.86 -43.56 -3.00
CA ASN A 217 -1.22 -43.32 -1.59
C ASN A 217 -1.00 -44.51 -0.63
N THR A 218 -0.71 -45.70 -1.13
CA THR A 218 -0.33 -46.86 -0.32
C THR A 218 1.09 -46.75 0.27
N LYS A 219 1.95 -45.89 -0.29
CA LYS A 219 3.32 -45.63 0.24
C LYS A 219 3.37 -44.68 1.43
N ASN A 220 2.24 -44.13 1.90
CA ASN A 220 2.27 -43.05 2.91
C ASN A 220 2.68 -43.56 4.30
N THR A 221 2.12 -44.68 4.75
CA THR A 221 2.44 -45.29 6.06
C THR A 221 3.87 -45.86 6.10
N GLU A 222 4.32 -46.52 5.03
CA GLU A 222 5.70 -47.02 4.93
C GLU A 222 6.73 -45.88 4.92
N LYS A 223 6.43 -44.77 4.23
CA LYS A 223 7.26 -43.57 4.25
C LYS A 223 7.30 -42.95 5.65
N LEU A 224 6.16 -42.82 6.31
CA LEU A 224 6.09 -42.33 7.70
C LEU A 224 6.88 -43.22 8.66
N PHE A 225 6.78 -44.54 8.50
CA PHE A 225 7.56 -45.49 9.29
C PHE A 225 9.06 -45.36 9.03
N LYS A 226 9.49 -45.30 7.77
CA LYS A 226 10.91 -45.09 7.40
C LYS A 226 11.46 -43.78 7.95
N ARG A 227 10.67 -42.70 7.91
CA ARG A 227 11.01 -41.40 8.52
C ARG A 227 11.17 -41.55 10.03
N ALA A 228 10.21 -42.18 10.70
CA ALA A 228 10.27 -42.38 12.14
C ALA A 228 11.47 -43.24 12.55
N MET A 229 11.75 -44.32 11.82
CA MET A 229 12.92 -45.18 12.05
C MET A 229 14.24 -44.44 11.82
N ALA A 230 14.36 -43.64 10.76
CA ALA A 230 15.55 -42.85 10.51
C ALA A 230 15.82 -41.83 11.63
N ILE A 231 14.76 -41.19 12.14
CA ILE A 231 14.85 -40.27 13.27
C ILE A 231 15.22 -41.04 14.55
N ASP A 232 14.58 -42.18 14.83
CA ASP A 232 14.90 -43.00 15.99
C ASP A 232 16.37 -43.47 15.96
N SER A 233 16.88 -43.90 14.79
CA SER A 233 18.29 -44.24 14.59
C SER A 233 19.22 -43.05 14.78
N LEU A 234 18.85 -41.84 14.35
CA LEU A 234 19.64 -40.61 14.56
C LEU A 234 19.70 -40.20 16.03
N TYR A 235 18.62 -40.40 16.77
CA TYR A 235 18.57 -40.11 18.21
C TYR A 235 19.29 -41.21 19.01
N ARG A 236 19.16 -42.49 18.62
CA ARG A 236 19.79 -43.64 19.27
C ARG A 236 21.30 -43.70 19.07
N SER A 237 21.79 -43.35 17.88
CA SER A 237 23.24 -43.31 17.56
C SER A 237 24.04 -42.32 18.40
N ARG A 238 23.39 -41.42 19.15
CA ARG A 238 24.05 -40.51 20.10
C ARG A 238 24.25 -41.09 21.50
N HIS A 239 23.64 -42.23 21.81
CA HIS A 239 23.79 -42.90 23.12
C HIS A 239 24.90 -43.97 23.14
N GLU A 240 25.32 -44.48 21.98
CA GLU A 240 26.42 -45.45 21.85
C GLU A 240 27.64 -44.78 21.19
N LYS A 241 28.65 -44.35 21.97
CA LYS A 241 30.07 -44.05 21.62
C LYS A 241 30.47 -43.41 20.26
N TYR A 242 29.56 -43.02 19.38
CA TYR A 242 29.79 -42.63 17.98
C TYR A 242 29.22 -41.23 17.68
N VAL A 243 29.55 -40.28 18.56
CA VAL A 243 29.27 -38.84 18.39
C VAL A 243 29.92 -38.28 17.10
N SER A 244 30.97 -38.94 16.59
CA SER A 244 31.70 -38.54 15.38
C SER A 244 30.95 -38.78 14.07
N GLU A 245 30.16 -39.84 13.94
CA GLU A 245 29.58 -40.26 12.66
C GLU A 245 28.35 -39.42 12.27
N VAL A 246 27.50 -39.06 13.24
CA VAL A 246 26.36 -38.16 13.00
C VAL A 246 26.82 -36.71 12.79
N GLY A 247 27.88 -36.28 13.47
CA GLY A 247 28.52 -34.99 13.22
C GLY A 247 29.12 -34.91 11.81
N LEU A 248 29.75 -36.00 11.35
CA LEU A 248 30.22 -36.17 9.98
C LEU A 248 29.08 -36.20 8.97
N MET A 249 27.99 -36.91 9.26
CA MET A 249 26.82 -36.99 8.38
C MET A 249 26.12 -35.62 8.26
N ALA A 250 25.87 -34.93 9.39
CA ALA A 250 25.29 -33.59 9.39
C ALA A 250 26.21 -32.56 8.70
N SER A 251 27.53 -32.71 8.85
CA SER A 251 28.51 -31.89 8.12
C SER A 251 28.51 -32.22 6.62
N ALA A 252 28.49 -33.51 6.23
CA ALA A 252 28.41 -33.93 4.84
C ALA A 252 27.11 -33.47 4.17
N ILE A 253 25.99 -33.52 4.89
CA ILE A 253 24.68 -32.96 4.47
C ILE A 253 24.80 -31.46 4.17
N LYS A 254 25.50 -30.71 5.02
CA LYS A 254 25.68 -29.27 4.85
C LYS A 254 26.58 -28.90 3.67
N TYR A 255 27.66 -29.66 3.46
CA TYR A 255 28.62 -29.41 2.38
C TYR A 255 28.27 -30.09 1.05
N SER A 256 27.27 -30.98 1.02
CA SER A 256 26.72 -31.59 -0.20
C SER A 256 25.69 -30.71 -0.91
N ILE A 257 25.16 -29.68 -0.24
CA ILE A 257 24.12 -28.77 -0.77
C ILE A 257 24.74 -27.41 -1.20
N ALA A 258 26.06 -27.23 -1.01
CA ALA A 258 26.81 -26.06 -1.46
C ALA A 258 27.39 -26.27 -2.87
#